data_AF-A0AAN8XGK5-F1
#
_entry.id   AF-A0AAN8XGK5-F1
#
_cell.length_a   1.000
_cell.length_b   1.000
_cell.length_c   1.000
_cell.angle_alpha   90.00
_cell.angle_beta   90.00
_cell.angle_gamma   90.00
#
_symmetry.space_group_name_H-M   'P 1'
#
loop_
_entity.id
_entity.type
_entity.pdbx_description
1 polymer ?
#
loop_
_entity_poly.entity_id
_entity_poly.type
_entity_poly.pdbx_seq_one_letter_code
_entity_poly.pdbx_strand_id
1 'polypeptide(L)'
;LKCFKKSPITEEEGYSLLFYQERIREYTNSSFSSVNCSFQGIRRVEQKPEQYNGNCDTLWNFTEKIQIKEKVTHIEEEGILVTCDDQGQNGTNIYKNVHVFIQPIRVQHKRAKFKVCYGAAYISE
;
A
#
# COMPACT_ATOMS: atom_id res chain seq x y z
N LEU A 1 -11.33 -3.18 24.08
CA LEU A 1 -10.82 -2.75 22.75
C LEU A 1 -10.48 -1.27 22.82
N LYS A 2 -9.23 -0.86 22.57
CA LYS A 2 -8.88 0.56 22.40
C LYS A 2 -9.33 0.96 21.00
N CYS A 3 -10.45 1.68 20.89
CA CYS A 3 -10.85 2.28 19.63
C CYS A 3 -9.87 3.40 19.27
N PHE A 4 -9.42 3.46 18.02
CA PHE A 4 -8.68 4.62 17.53
C PHE A 4 -9.59 5.85 17.59
N LYS A 5 -9.13 6.91 18.26
CA LYS A 5 -9.88 8.18 18.38
C LYS A 5 -9.82 9.03 17.11
N LYS A 6 -8.91 8.72 16.18
CA LYS A 6 -8.61 9.50 14.98
C LYS A 6 -9.02 8.72 13.75
N SER A 7 -9.54 9.43 12.75
CA SER A 7 -9.93 8.82 11.47
C SER A 7 -8.66 8.46 10.69
N PRO A 8 -8.58 7.27 10.06
CA PRO A 8 -7.39 6.88 9.32
C PRO A 8 -7.12 7.84 8.17
N ILE A 9 -5.84 8.19 7.95
CA ILE A 9 -5.42 9.07 6.85
C ILE A 9 -5.59 8.37 5.49
N THR A 10 -5.62 7.04 5.49
CA THR A 10 -5.77 6.22 4.28
C THR A 10 -6.84 5.16 4.41
N GLU A 11 -7.49 4.86 3.30
CA GLU A 11 -8.49 3.80 3.16
C GLU A 11 -8.27 3.04 1.85
N GLU A 12 -8.79 1.82 1.76
CA GLU A 12 -8.74 1.01 0.54
C GLU A 12 -10.05 1.15 -0.25
N GLU A 13 -9.94 1.31 -1.57
CA GLU A 13 -11.07 1.15 -2.49
C GLU A 13 -10.62 0.28 -3.68
N GLY A 14 -10.95 -1.01 -3.62
CA GLY A 14 -10.52 -1.98 -4.63
C GLY A 14 -9.01 -2.17 -4.64
N TYR A 15 -8.35 -1.72 -5.71
CA TYR A 15 -6.88 -1.72 -5.86
C TYR A 15 -6.29 -0.32 -5.72
N SER A 16 -7.02 0.57 -5.08
CA SER A 16 -6.61 1.95 -4.92
C SER A 16 -6.46 2.28 -3.44
N LEU A 17 -5.44 3.04 -3.13
CA LEU A 17 -5.27 3.72 -1.85
C LEU A 17 -5.92 5.09 -1.95
N LEU A 18 -6.95 5.34 -1.13
CA LEU A 18 -7.50 6.66 -0.89
C LEU A 18 -6.67 7.35 0.18
N PHE A 19 -6.21 8.57 -0.09
CA PHE A 19 -5.41 9.40 0.81
C PHE A 19 -6.13 10.70 1.13
N TYR A 20 -6.42 10.90 2.42
CA TYR A 20 -7.18 12.03 2.94
C TYR A 20 -6.26 13.02 3.63
N GLN A 21 -5.63 13.89 2.84
CA GLN A 21 -4.67 14.88 3.34
C GLN A 21 -5.26 15.76 4.45
N GLU A 22 -6.56 16.09 4.38
CA GLU A 22 -7.26 16.88 5.38
C GLU A 22 -7.25 16.25 6.79
N ARG A 23 -7.17 14.92 6.88
CA ARG A 23 -7.15 14.19 8.15
C ARG A 23 -5.78 14.26 8.85
N ILE A 24 -4.71 14.66 8.15
CA ILE A 24 -3.36 14.78 8.75
C ILE A 24 -3.35 15.78 9.93
N ARG A 25 -4.24 16.79 9.93
CA ARG A 25 -4.40 17.73 11.05
C ARG A 25 -4.77 17.07 12.37
N GLU A 26 -5.39 15.89 12.33
CA GLU A 26 -5.66 15.12 13.55
C GLU A 26 -4.39 14.51 14.15
N TYR A 27 -3.33 14.36 13.35
CA TYR A 27 -2.11 13.63 13.68
C TYR A 27 -0.91 14.53 14.00
N THR A 28 -0.90 15.78 13.53
CA THR A 28 0.14 16.76 13.88
C THR A 28 -0.40 18.19 13.92
N ASN A 29 0.27 19.03 14.72
CA ASN A 29 0.06 20.48 14.76
C ASN A 29 0.93 21.24 13.75
N SER A 30 1.84 20.55 13.05
CA SER A 30 2.71 21.15 12.04
C SER A 30 1.95 21.48 10.76
N SER A 31 2.53 22.34 9.93
CA SER A 31 1.99 22.66 8.60
C SER A 31 1.89 21.39 7.73
N PHE A 32 0.88 21.28 6.87
CA PHE A 32 0.81 20.13 5.95
C PHE A 32 2.05 19.97 5.06
N SER A 33 2.71 21.07 4.69
CA SER A 33 3.94 21.07 3.90
C SER A 33 5.14 20.43 4.60
N SER A 34 5.09 20.25 5.92
CA SER A 34 6.14 19.55 6.68
C SER A 34 5.88 18.05 6.82
N VAL A 35 4.70 17.57 6.44
CA VAL A 35 4.36 16.14 6.53
C VAL A 35 4.66 15.46 5.22
N ASN A 36 5.41 14.37 5.29
CA ASN A 36 5.78 13.57 4.13
C ASN A 36 5.16 12.18 4.26
N CYS A 37 4.23 11.84 3.35
CA CYS A 37 3.53 10.57 3.35
C CYS A 37 3.96 9.72 2.16
N SER A 38 4.19 8.44 2.41
CA SER A 38 4.75 7.52 1.42
C SER A 38 4.26 6.10 1.67
N PHE A 39 4.37 5.25 0.65
CA PHE A 39 4.12 3.83 0.78
C PHE A 39 5.31 3.00 0.30
N GLN A 40 5.43 1.79 0.84
CA GLN A 40 6.28 0.73 0.34
C GLN A 40 5.42 -0.49 0.05
N GLY A 41 5.56 -1.07 -1.13
CA GLY A 41 4.97 -2.35 -1.48
C GLY A 41 5.49 -3.46 -0.59
N ILE A 42 4.61 -4.39 -0.26
CA ILE A 42 4.86 -5.62 0.47
C ILE A 42 4.61 -6.74 -0.53
N ARG A 43 5.69 -7.36 -1.02
CA ARG A 43 5.65 -8.45 -2.01
C ARG A 43 6.11 -9.75 -1.39
N ARG A 44 5.40 -10.86 -1.63
CA ARG A 44 5.89 -12.21 -1.32
C ARG A 44 7.09 -12.53 -2.17
N VAL A 45 8.07 -13.19 -1.57
CA VAL A 45 9.22 -13.74 -2.30
C VAL A 45 8.78 -15.02 -3.01
N GLU A 46 8.72 -14.99 -4.34
CA GLU A 46 8.39 -16.18 -5.14
C GLU A 46 9.56 -17.17 -5.13
N GLN A 47 9.26 -18.45 -4.87
CA GLN A 47 10.19 -19.54 -5.09
C GLN A 47 9.95 -20.19 -6.45
N LYS A 48 11.04 -20.68 -7.04
CA LYS A 48 10.94 -21.60 -8.16
C LYS A 48 10.20 -22.87 -7.71
N PRO A 49 9.31 -23.45 -8.53
CA PRO A 49 8.55 -24.65 -8.17
C PRO A 49 9.42 -25.80 -7.65
N GLU A 50 10.63 -25.95 -8.19
CA GLU A 50 11.58 -27.01 -7.84
C GLU A 50 12.21 -26.82 -6.45
N GLN A 51 12.06 -25.64 -5.85
CA GLN A 51 12.61 -25.26 -4.54
C GLN A 51 11.50 -24.97 -3.51
N TYR A 52 10.25 -25.27 -3.84
CA TYR A 52 9.11 -25.00 -2.98
C TYR A 52 9.19 -25.82 -1.69
N ASN A 53 9.35 -25.12 -0.56
CA ASN A 53 9.40 -25.73 0.77
C ASN A 53 8.38 -25.14 1.74
N GLY A 54 7.43 -24.33 1.25
CA GLY A 54 6.38 -23.70 2.05
C GLY A 54 6.85 -22.56 2.99
N ASN A 55 8.15 -22.40 3.21
CA ASN A 55 8.68 -21.38 4.13
C ASN A 55 8.62 -19.96 3.53
N CYS A 56 8.61 -19.82 2.20
CA CYS A 56 8.55 -18.50 1.53
C CYS A 56 7.20 -17.80 1.61
N ASP A 57 6.10 -18.47 1.97
CA ASP A 57 4.82 -17.80 2.23
C ASP A 57 4.88 -16.85 3.44
N THR A 58 5.97 -16.93 4.22
CA THR A 58 6.27 -16.02 5.34
C THR A 58 7.28 -14.94 5.00
N LEU A 59 7.93 -15.00 3.83
CA LEU A 59 8.98 -14.06 3.43
C LEU A 59 8.40 -12.95 2.57
N TRP A 60 8.65 -11.72 3.03
CA TRP A 60 8.16 -10.50 2.41
C TRP A 60 9.33 -9.56 2.12
N ASN A 61 9.32 -8.98 0.93
CA ASN A 61 10.22 -7.89 0.57
C ASN A 61 9.45 -6.58 0.52
N PHE A 62 10.10 -5.53 0.99
CA PHE A 62 9.63 -4.17 0.78
C PHE A 62 10.14 -3.64 -0.55
N THR A 63 9.28 -2.97 -1.30
CA THR A 63 9.71 -2.19 -2.46
C THR A 63 10.35 -0.87 -2.03
N GLU A 64 10.81 -0.10 -3.00
CA GLU A 64 11.21 1.28 -2.79
C GLU A 64 10.08 2.12 -2.17
N LYS A 65 10.47 3.15 -1.43
CA LYS A 65 9.57 4.09 -0.76
C LYS A 65 9.10 5.13 -1.77
N ILE A 66 7.80 5.12 -2.09
CA ILE A 66 7.17 6.02 -3.06
C ILE A 66 6.36 7.08 -2.32
N GLN A 67 6.54 8.35 -2.70
CA GLN A 67 5.80 9.47 -2.11
C GLN A 67 4.34 9.49 -2.59
N ILE A 68 3.40 9.63 -1.67
CA ILE A 68 1.97 9.78 -1.97
C ILE A 68 1.71 11.25 -2.28
N LYS A 69 1.44 11.54 -3.56
CA LYS A 69 1.12 12.90 -4.04
C LYS A 69 -0.35 13.07 -4.40
N GLU A 70 -1.04 11.97 -4.69
CA GLU A 70 -2.39 11.97 -5.23
C GLU A 70 -3.39 11.51 -4.17
N LYS A 71 -4.63 12.01 -4.26
CA LYS A 71 -5.74 11.59 -3.40
C LYS A 71 -6.10 10.12 -3.62
N VAL A 72 -5.91 9.62 -4.83
CA VAL A 72 -6.20 8.22 -5.19
C VAL A 72 -4.95 7.68 -5.87
N THR A 73 -4.33 6.66 -5.28
CA THR A 73 -3.14 6.01 -5.85
C THR A 73 -3.50 4.58 -6.24
N HIS A 74 -3.29 4.18 -7.49
CA HIS A 74 -3.46 2.79 -7.89
C HIS A 74 -2.30 1.94 -7.36
N ILE A 75 -2.61 0.77 -6.82
CA ILE A 75 -1.64 -0.10 -6.16
C ILE A 75 -1.50 -1.42 -6.91
N GLU A 76 -0.29 -1.64 -7.40
CA GLU A 76 0.13 -2.87 -8.08
C GLU A 76 0.84 -3.86 -7.14
N GLU A 77 0.75 -3.63 -5.84
CA GLU A 77 1.38 -4.44 -4.78
C GLU A 77 0.38 -5.37 -4.08
N GLU A 78 0.84 -6.50 -3.52
CA GLU A 78 -0.02 -7.42 -2.73
C GLU A 78 -0.47 -6.80 -1.41
N GLY A 79 0.34 -5.91 -0.88
CA GLY A 79 0.00 -5.02 0.20
C GLY A 79 0.94 -3.83 0.18
N ILE A 80 0.65 -2.82 0.97
CA ILE A 80 1.57 -1.70 1.16
C ILE A 80 1.63 -1.32 2.63
N LEU A 81 2.79 -0.84 3.03
CA LEU A 81 2.97 -0.12 4.28
C LEU A 81 2.96 1.37 3.99
N VAL A 82 1.94 2.08 4.46
CA VAL A 82 1.88 3.55 4.42
C VAL A 82 2.53 4.12 5.66
N THR A 83 3.39 5.12 5.49
CA THR A 83 4.02 5.89 6.55
C THR A 83 3.91 7.39 6.28
N CYS A 84 3.53 8.17 7.29
CA CYS A 84 3.65 9.62 7.27
C CYS A 84 4.58 10.09 8.38
N ASP A 85 5.57 10.88 8.00
CA ASP A 85 6.60 11.41 8.88
C ASP A 85 6.50 12.94 8.90
N ASP A 86 6.48 13.54 10.09
CA ASP A 86 6.44 14.99 10.25
C ASP A 86 7.86 15.55 10.36
N GLN A 87 8.32 16.20 9.29
CA GLN A 87 9.63 16.86 9.23
C GLN A 87 9.72 18.05 10.20
N GLY A 88 8.59 18.65 10.59
CA GLY A 88 8.54 19.70 11.62
C GLY A 88 8.84 19.18 13.02
N GLN A 89 8.78 17.86 13.23
CA GLN A 89 9.09 17.17 14.48
C GLN A 89 10.26 16.18 14.28
N ASN A 90 11.33 16.61 13.61
CA ASN A 90 12.53 15.80 13.34
C ASN A 90 12.24 14.46 12.62
N GLY A 91 11.21 14.40 11.77
CA GLY A 91 10.86 13.18 11.04
C GLY A 91 10.14 12.14 11.90
N THR A 92 9.47 12.55 12.99
CA THR A 92 8.69 11.63 13.82
C THR A 92 7.56 11.00 13.01
N ASN A 93 7.43 9.67 13.10
CA ASN A 93 6.32 8.96 12.46
C ASN A 93 5.01 9.28 13.18
N ILE A 94 4.07 9.91 12.46
CA ILE A 94 2.77 10.31 12.99
C ILE A 94 1.65 9.36 12.55
N TYR A 95 1.88 8.59 11.49
CA TYR A 95 0.92 7.63 10.97
C TYR A 95 1.64 6.45 10.32
N LYS A 96 1.11 5.26 10.59
CA LYS A 96 1.56 4.00 10.01
C LYS A 96 0.38 3.06 9.85
N ASN A 97 0.15 2.55 8.65
CA ASN A 97 -0.92 1.60 8.39
C ASN A 97 -0.54 0.61 7.29
N VAL A 98 -1.06 -0.61 7.39
CA VAL A 98 -0.86 -1.66 6.39
C VAL A 98 -2.17 -1.87 5.64
N HIS A 99 -2.10 -1.85 4.33
CA HIS A 99 -3.20 -2.15 3.43
C HIS A 99 -2.88 -3.41 2.65
N VAL A 100 -3.85 -4.31 2.47
CA VAL A 100 -3.65 -5.60 1.80
C VAL A 100 -4.60 -5.71 0.63
N PHE A 101 -4.02 -5.70 -0.57
CA PHE A 101 -4.77 -5.78 -1.81
C PHE A 101 -4.79 -7.24 -2.27
N ILE A 102 -5.96 -7.87 -2.26
CA ILE A 102 -6.11 -9.24 -2.77
C ILE A 102 -5.93 -9.23 -4.29
N GLN A 103 -4.70 -9.42 -4.75
CA GLN A 103 -4.37 -9.28 -6.17
C GLN A 103 -4.91 -10.41 -7.05
N PRO A 104 -5.49 -10.09 -8.23
CA PRO A 104 -6.04 -11.05 -9.18
C PRO A 104 -5.02 -11.99 -9.80
N ILE A 105 -3.75 -11.59 -9.89
CA ILE A 105 -2.71 -12.34 -10.61
C ILE A 105 -2.63 -13.80 -10.15
N ARG A 106 -2.96 -14.05 -8.87
CA ARG A 106 -2.92 -15.38 -8.24
C ARG A 106 -4.29 -16.07 -8.10
N VAL A 107 -5.36 -15.49 -8.65
CA VAL A 107 -6.73 -16.03 -8.59
C VAL A 107 -7.36 -16.06 -9.99
N GLN A 108 -7.50 -17.27 -10.56
CA GLN A 108 -7.84 -17.51 -11.97
C GLN A 108 -9.07 -16.73 -12.48
N HIS A 109 -10.15 -16.64 -11.69
CA HIS A 109 -11.36 -15.92 -12.07
C HIS A 109 -11.21 -14.39 -12.05
N LYS A 110 -10.31 -13.84 -11.22
CA LYS A 110 -10.02 -12.39 -11.18
C LYS A 110 -9.06 -11.98 -12.30
N ARG A 111 -8.12 -12.84 -12.73
CA ARG A 111 -7.31 -12.64 -13.96
C ARG A 111 -8.21 -12.43 -15.17
N ALA A 112 -9.28 -13.22 -15.29
CA ALA A 112 -10.23 -13.10 -16.39
C ALA A 112 -10.93 -11.73 -16.41
N LYS A 113 -11.37 -11.23 -15.25
CA LYS A 113 -12.02 -9.91 -15.15
C LYS A 113 -11.06 -8.74 -15.41
N PHE A 114 -9.82 -8.82 -14.92
CA PHE A 114 -8.79 -7.80 -15.17
C PHE A 114 -8.40 -7.72 -16.66
N LYS A 115 -8.23 -8.86 -17.33
CA LYS A 115 -8.01 -8.92 -18.80
C LYS A 115 -9.15 -8.28 -19.61
N VAL A 116 -10.39 -8.41 -19.13
CA VAL A 116 -11.58 -7.80 -19.76
C VAL A 116 -11.60 -6.28 -19.56
N CYS A 117 -11.22 -5.78 -18.40
CA CYS A 117 -11.27 -4.34 -18.09
C CYS A 117 -10.10 -3.52 -18.65
N TYR A 118 -8.90 -4.11 -18.74
CA TYR A 118 -7.66 -3.38 -19.05
C TYR A 118 -6.92 -3.89 -20.29
N GLY A 119 -7.48 -4.89 -20.99
CA GLY A 119 -6.95 -5.42 -22.25
C GLY A 119 -5.79 -6.41 -22.09
N ALA A 120 -5.61 -7.27 -23.09
CA ALA A 120 -4.62 -8.34 -23.11
C ALA A 120 -3.15 -7.86 -23.25
N ALA A 121 -2.92 -6.56 -23.43
CA ALA A 121 -1.59 -5.99 -23.70
C ALA A 121 -0.63 -5.99 -22.50
N TYR A 122 -1.12 -6.24 -21.27
CA TYR A 122 -0.33 -6.12 -20.04
C TYR A 122 0.21 -7.44 -19.47
N ILE A 123 0.02 -8.57 -20.17
CA ILE A 123 0.65 -9.83 -19.82
C ILE A 123 1.18 -10.46 -21.10
N SER A 124 2.26 -9.89 -21.64
CA SER A 124 3.12 -10.60 -22.57
C SER A 124 4.32 -11.16 -21.81
N GLU A 125 4.39 -12.50 -21.84
CA GLU A 125 5.45 -13.43 -21.41
C GLU A 125 5.64 -13.67 -19.90
#